data_AF-A0A354X9Q8-F1
#
_entry.id   AF-A0A354X9Q8-F1
#
_cell.length_a   1.000
_cell.length_b   1.000
_cell.length_c   1.000
_cell.angle_alpha   90.00
_cell.angle_beta   90.00
_cell.angle_gamma   90.00
#
_symmetry.space_group_name_H-M   'P 1'
#
loop_
_entity.id
_entity.type
_entity.pdbx_description
1 polymer ?
#
loop_
_entity_poly.entity_id
_entity_poly.type
_entity_poly.pdbx_seq_one_letter_code
_entity_poly.pdbx_strand_id
1 'polypeptide(L)' 'KEKADEAAIAVFVQNLRQLLLAPPLGQQRILAIDPGYRSGCKVVCLDEQGTLLHNETIYPHPPQ' A
#
# COMPACT_ATOMS: atom_id res chain seq x y z
N LYS A 1 -10.35 23.95 19.23
CA LYS A 1 -10.63 22.55 18.87
C LYS A 1 -11.22 22.51 17.48
N GLU A 2 -12.44 23.01 17.28
CA GLU A 2 -13.10 23.09 15.96
C GLU A 2 -12.21 23.59 14.81
N LYS A 3 -11.59 24.79 14.95
CA LYS A 3 -10.66 25.32 13.92
C LYS A 3 -9.46 24.41 13.60
N ALA A 4 -8.95 23.69 14.60
CA ALA A 4 -7.82 22.78 14.43
C ALA A 4 -8.28 21.49 13.73
N ASP A 5 -9.49 21.01 14.04
CA ASP A 5 -10.09 19.84 13.41
C ASP A 5 -10.41 20.12 11.94
N GLU A 6 -10.96 21.30 11.62
CA GLU A 6 -11.20 21.75 10.24
C GLU A 6 -9.90 21.80 9.43
N ALA A 7 -8.82 22.34 10.02
CA ALA A 7 -7.51 22.38 9.38
C ALA A 7 -6.94 20.98 9.13
N ALA A 8 -7.08 20.05 10.09
CA ALA A 8 -6.63 18.67 9.92
C ALA A 8 -7.41 17.95 8.82
N ILE A 9 -8.74 18.10 8.79
CA ILE A 9 -9.60 17.53 7.75
C ILE A 9 -9.19 18.06 6.37
N ALA A 10 -8.93 19.36 6.24
CA ALA A 10 -8.50 19.94 4.97
C ALA A 10 -7.20 19.29 4.44
N VAL A 11 -6.23 19.02 5.33
CA VAL A 11 -4.99 18.31 4.99
C VAL A 11 -5.29 16.87 4.54
N PHE A 12 -6.15 16.14 5.24
CA PHE A 12 -6.52 14.78 4.84
C PHE A 12 -7.22 14.74 3.47
N VAL A 13 -8.13 15.68 3.21
CA VAL A 13 -8.82 15.80 1.91
C VAL A 13 -7.81 16.05 0.80
N GLN A 14 -6.85 16.94 1.01
CA GLN A 14 -5.82 17.24 0.03
C GLN A 14 -4.95 16.01 -0.26
N ASN A 15 -4.48 15.31 0.78
CA ASN A 15 -3.67 14.10 0.64
C ASN A 15 -4.44 12.99 -0.10
N LEU A 16 -5.70 12.77 0.25
CA LEU A 16 -6.54 11.75 -0.39
C LEU A 16 -6.74 12.07 -1.88
N ARG A 17 -7.01 13.34 -2.22
CA ARG A 17 -7.17 13.76 -3.61
C ARG A 17 -5.90 13.50 -4.43
N GLN A 18 -4.72 13.76 -3.86
CA GLN A 18 -3.45 13.49 -4.53
C GLN A 18 -3.24 11.99 -4.77
N LEU A 19 -3.55 11.14 -3.78
CA LEU A 19 -3.45 9.69 -3.93
C LEU A 19 -4.41 9.15 -5.00
N LEU A 20 -5.65 9.64 -5.04
CA LEU A 20 -6.66 9.18 -6.00
C LEU A 20 -6.40 9.63 -7.45
N LEU A 21 -5.72 10.76 -7.63
CA LEU A 21 -5.37 11.31 -8.95
C LEU A 21 -3.94 10.94 -9.39
N ALA A 22 -3.26 10.07 -8.65
CA ALA A 22 -1.97 9.55 -9.07
C ALA A 22 -2.12 8.81 -10.42
N PRO A 23 -1.18 8.99 -11.36
CA PRO A 23 -1.23 8.29 -12.63
C PRO A 23 -1.21 6.77 -12.40
N PRO A 24 -2.03 5.99 -13.13
CA PRO A 24 -2.01 4.55 -13.01
C PRO A 24 -0.68 3.99 -13.55
N LEU A 25 -0.20 2.92 -12.93
CA LEU A 25 1.02 2.23 -13.36
C LEU A 25 0.90 1.57 -14.76
N GLY A 26 -0.33 1.26 -15.17
CA GLY A 26 -0.63 0.56 -16.42
C GLY A 26 -0.54 -0.96 -16.28
N GLN A 27 -0.48 -1.65 -17.42
CA GLN A 27 -0.43 -3.12 -17.49
C GLN A 27 1.01 -3.60 -17.26
N GLN A 28 1.30 -4.05 -16.04
CA GLN A 28 2.61 -4.54 -15.63
C GLN A 28 2.45 -5.69 -14.64
N ARG A 29 3.38 -6.65 -14.64
CA ARG A 29 3.46 -7.67 -13.59
C ARG A 29 3.96 -7.02 -12.31
N ILE A 30 3.34 -7.34 -11.18
CA ILE A 30 3.62 -6.67 -9.90
C ILE A 30 4.06 -7.69 -8.86
N LEU A 31 5.16 -7.40 -8.17
CA LEU A 31 5.52 -8.02 -6.89
C LEU A 31 5.22 -7.02 -5.78
N ALA A 32 4.09 -7.19 -5.10
CA ALA A 32 3.69 -6.35 -3.98
C ALA A 32 4.26 -6.90 -2.67
N ILE A 33 4.77 -5.99 -1.83
CA ILE A 33 5.34 -6.31 -0.53
C ILE A 33 4.64 -5.44 0.51
N ASP A 34 3.96 -6.07 1.47
CA ASP A 34 3.42 -5.43 2.68
C ASP A 34 4.36 -5.75 3.86
N PRO A 35 5.21 -4.79 4.29
CA PRO A 35 6.24 -5.05 5.29
C PRO A 35 5.65 -5.30 6.68
N GLY A 36 6.12 -6.38 7.34
CA GLY A 36 5.77 -6.67 8.72
C GLY A 36 6.94 -7.34 9.46
N TYR A 37 7.22 -6.87 10.68
CA TYR A 37 8.28 -7.44 11.52
C TYR A 37 7.81 -8.74 12.18
N ARG A 38 7.01 -8.64 13.24
CA ARG A 38 6.54 -9.80 14.02
C ARG A 38 5.69 -10.77 13.21
N SER A 39 4.84 -10.25 12.30
CA SER A 39 3.91 -11.05 11.50
C SER A 39 4.46 -11.41 10.12
N GLY A 40 5.74 -11.14 9.84
CA GLY A 40 6.35 -11.32 8.53
C GLY A 40 5.86 -10.33 7.47
N CYS A 41 6.59 -10.27 6.36
CA CYS A 41 6.25 -9.49 5.18
C CYS A 41 5.38 -10.32 4.25
N LYS A 42 4.26 -9.77 3.79
CA LYS A 42 3.35 -10.46 2.87
C LYS A 42 3.78 -10.10 1.47
N VAL A 43 3.93 -11.11 0.63
CA VAL A 43 4.40 -10.98 -0.74
C VAL A 43 3.29 -11.51 -1.64
N VAL A 44 2.95 -10.72 -2.66
CA VAL A 44 1.90 -11.06 -3.63
C VAL A 44 2.42 -10.81 -5.04
N CYS A 45 2.30 -11.80 -5.91
CA CYS A 45 2.61 -11.69 -7.33
C CYS A 45 1.32 -11.55 -8.14
N LEU A 46 1.23 -10.53 -8.98
CA LEU A 46 0.12 -10.31 -9.91
C LEU A 46 0.61 -10.33 -11.37
N ASP A 47 -0.24 -10.78 -12.29
CA ASP A 47 -0.03 -10.61 -13.73
C ASP A 47 -0.35 -9.16 -14.19
N GLU A 48 -0.16 -8.89 -15.48
CA GLU A 48 -0.39 -7.59 -16.10
C GLU A 48 -1.84 -7.11 -16.04
N GLN A 49 -2.80 -8.02 -15.81
CA GLN A 49 -4.23 -7.74 -15.68
C GLN A 49 -4.66 -7.57 -14.22
N GLY A 50 -3.76 -7.82 -13.27
CA GLY A 50 -4.04 -7.77 -11.83
C GLY A 50 -4.55 -9.10 -11.26
N THR A 51 -4.49 -10.20 -12.01
CA THR A 51 -4.84 -11.53 -11.52
C THR A 51 -3.80 -12.01 -10.51
N LEU A 52 -4.26 -12.63 -9.42
CA LEU A 52 -3.39 -13.23 -8.42
C LEU A 52 -2.67 -14.46 -9.00
N LEU A 53 -1.33 -14.42 -8.98
CA LEU A 53 -0.48 -15.55 -9.36
C LEU A 53 0.07 -16.30 -8.14
N HIS A 54 0.48 -15.58 -7.09
CA HIS A 54 1.07 -16.18 -5.88
C HIS A 54 0.87 -15.26 -4.67
N ASN A 55 0.74 -15.85 -3.48
CA ASN A 55 0.84 -15.13 -2.21
C ASN A 55 1.62 -15.96 -1.17
N GLU A 56 2.39 -15.27 -0.34
CA GLU A 56 3.18 -15.91 0.72
C GLU A 56 3.53 -14.92 1.83
N THR A 57 3.76 -15.43 3.03
CA THR A 57 4.39 -14.65 4.12
C THR A 57 5.84 -15.06 4.26
N ILE A 58 6.75 -14.11 4.12
CA ILE A 58 8.18 -14.31 4.35
C ILE A 58 8.62 -13.64 5.66
N TYR A 59 9.68 -14.16 6.29
CA TYR A 59 10.23 -13.62 7.54
C TYR A 59 11.68 -13.14 7.34
N PRO A 60 11.88 -12.01 6.63
CA PRO A 60 13.22 -11.51 6.31
C PRO A 60 13.88 -10.76 7.48
N HIS A 61 13.11 -10.44 8.52
CA HIS A 61 13.57 -9.67 9.67
C HIS A 61 13.86 -10.59 10.87
N PRO A 62 14.90 -10.30 11.69
CA PRO A 62 15.14 -11.02 12.94
C PRO A 62 14.06 -10.73 14.00
N PRO A 63 13.96 -11.54 15.07
CA PRO A 63 14.50 -12.89 15.25
C PRO A 63 13.48 -13.92 14.74
N GLN A 64 13.95 -14.96 14.06
CA GLN A 64 13.10 -16.13 13.79
C GLN A 64 12.79 -16.84 15.10
#